data_AF-A0A4V2NEI1-F1
#
_entry.id   AF-A0A4V2NEI1-F1
#
_cell.length_a   1.000
_cell.length_b   1.000
_cell.length_c   1.000
_cell.angle_alpha   90.00
_cell.angle_beta   90.00
_cell.angle_gamma   90.00
#
_symmetry.space_group_name_H-M   'P 1'
#
loop_
_entity.id
_entity.type
_entity.pdbx_description
1 polymer ?
#
loop_
_entity_poly.entity_id
_entity_poly.type
_entity_poly.pdbx_seq_one_letter_code
_entity_poly.pdbx_strand_id
1 'polypeptide(L)'
;QEKGPFQPSLFDERNLLEVTSEAFPGERLIVCRNPLLAEQRSRKREELLQATEAELLKITEATTRARNRLKGTEAIALRVGRVIDHYRMGKHFELSITDSSFTCMRKAEQIRQEAALDGLYVV
;
A
#
# COMPACT_ATOMS: atom_id res chain seq x y z
N GLN A 1 -15.67 6.49 24.65
CA GLN A 1 -16.09 5.14 25.07
C GLN A 1 -14.85 4.27 24.97
N GLU A 2 -14.21 3.96 26.10
CA GLU A 2 -13.05 3.09 26.13
C GLU A 2 -13.44 1.73 25.58
N LYS A 3 -12.81 1.31 24.47
CA LYS A 3 -12.91 -0.06 24.00
C LYS A 3 -12.15 -0.89 25.04
N GLY A 4 -12.87 -1.60 25.90
CA GLY A 4 -12.27 -2.59 26.80
C GLY A 4 -11.37 -3.56 26.01
N PRO A 5 -10.44 -4.27 26.66
CA PRO A 5 -9.36 -5.03 26.02
C PRO A 5 -9.83 -6.16 25.09
N PHE A 6 -11.15 -6.43 25.06
CA PHE A 6 -11.77 -7.47 24.29
C PHE A 6 -12.60 -6.87 23.14
N GLN A 7 -12.11 -6.96 21.90
CA GLN A 7 -12.95 -6.76 20.72
C GLN A 7 -13.31 -8.13 20.14
N PRO A 8 -14.57 -8.61 20.30
CA PRO A 8 -14.99 -9.93 19.81
C PRO A 8 -14.73 -10.12 18.31
N SER A 9 -14.76 -9.03 17.53
CA SER A 9 -14.47 -9.05 16.09
C SER A 9 -13.01 -9.37 15.73
N LEU A 10 -12.08 -9.39 16.69
CA LEU A 10 -10.71 -9.86 16.49
C LEU A 10 -10.63 -11.41 16.45
N PHE A 11 -11.60 -12.10 17.05
CA PHE A 11 -11.58 -13.54 17.23
C PHE A 11 -12.74 -14.19 16.48
N ASP A 12 -12.58 -14.41 15.17
CA ASP A 12 -13.40 -15.40 14.47
C ASP A 12 -12.85 -16.80 14.79
N GLU A 13 -13.59 -17.57 15.59
CA GLU A 13 -13.21 -18.93 16.04
C GLU A 13 -12.88 -19.92 14.90
N ARG A 14 -13.16 -19.57 13.64
CA ARG A 14 -13.03 -20.43 12.45
C ARG A 14 -11.73 -20.26 11.66
N ASN A 15 -10.81 -19.36 12.05
CA ASN A 15 -9.57 -19.10 11.31
C ASN A 15 -8.36 -18.89 12.24
N LEU A 16 -8.14 -19.79 13.19
CA LEU A 16 -7.02 -19.76 14.13
C LEU A 16 -5.90 -20.70 13.65
N LEU A 17 -4.68 -20.18 13.53
CA LEU A 17 -3.48 -20.97 13.24
C LEU A 17 -2.42 -20.70 14.31
N GLU A 18 -1.92 -21.74 14.96
CA GLU A 18 -0.79 -21.63 15.89
C GLU A 18 0.53 -21.60 15.10
N VAL A 19 1.38 -20.63 15.38
CA VAL A 19 2.68 -20.45 14.72
C VAL A 19 3.77 -20.39 15.80
N THR A 20 4.89 -21.06 15.54
CA THR A 20 6.09 -20.95 16.36
C THR A 20 7.07 -20.02 15.67
N SER A 21 7.77 -19.19 16.45
CA SER A 21 8.74 -18.22 15.94
C SER A 21 10.01 -18.25 16.77
N GLU A 22 11.17 -18.33 16.11
CA GLU A 22 12.47 -18.24 16.78
C GLU A 22 12.70 -16.87 17.44
N ALA A 23 12.01 -15.83 16.98
CA ALA A 23 12.05 -14.50 17.59
C ALA A 23 11.34 -14.45 18.96
N PHE A 24 10.46 -15.41 19.25
CA PHE A 24 9.66 -15.49 20.48
C PHE A 24 9.69 -16.92 21.04
N PRO A 25 10.84 -17.39 21.55
CA PRO A 25 10.99 -18.76 22.01
C PRO A 25 10.12 -19.02 23.24
N GLY A 26 9.25 -20.02 23.16
CA GLY A 26 8.35 -20.44 24.25
C GLY A 26 6.98 -19.74 24.24
N GLU A 27 6.73 -18.81 23.33
CA GLU A 27 5.42 -18.19 23.14
C GLU A 27 4.58 -18.94 22.11
N ARG A 28 3.26 -19.05 22.36
CA ARG A 28 2.28 -19.62 21.42
C ARG A 28 1.65 -18.47 20.64
N LEU A 29 2.16 -18.19 19.45
CA LEU A 29 1.59 -17.15 18.59
C LEU A 29 0.34 -17.69 17.91
N ILE A 30 -0.73 -16.92 17.91
CA ILE A 30 -1.98 -17.26 17.25
C ILE A 30 -2.23 -16.28 16.12
N VAL A 31 -2.29 -16.79 14.89
CA VAL A 31 -2.72 -16.03 13.73
C VAL A 31 -4.22 -16.16 13.59
N CYS A 32 -4.91 -15.02 13.63
CA CYS A 32 -6.34 -14.90 13.42
C CYS A 32 -6.62 -14.14 12.12
N ARG A 33 -7.78 -14.39 11.51
CA ARG A 33 -8.33 -13.51 10.47
C ARG A 33 -9.39 -12.59 11.06
N ASN A 34 -9.20 -11.27 10.96
CA ASN A 34 -10.19 -10.26 11.33
C ASN A 34 -10.79 -9.62 10.05
N PRO A 35 -12.07 -9.92 9.72
CA PRO A 35 -12.74 -9.36 8.55
C PRO A 35 -12.88 -7.83 8.59
N LEU A 36 -13.11 -7.24 9.76
CA LEU A 36 -13.22 -5.78 9.90
C LEU A 36 -11.87 -5.09 9.68
N LEU A 37 -10.79 -5.69 10.16
CA LEU A 37 -9.43 -5.20 9.89
C LEU A 37 -9.11 -5.32 8.39
N ALA A 38 -9.53 -6.42 7.77
CA ALA A 38 -9.35 -6.62 6.34
C ALA A 38 -10.02 -5.51 5.52
N GLU A 39 -11.28 -5.20 5.84
CA GLU A 39 -12.05 -4.15 5.18
C GLU A 39 -11.44 -2.76 5.40
N GLN A 40 -11.05 -2.44 6.65
CA GLN A 40 -10.42 -1.17 6.98
C GLN A 40 -9.11 -0.96 6.22
N ARG A 41 -8.24 -1.98 6.18
CA ARG A 41 -6.98 -1.92 5.43
C ARG A 41 -7.21 -1.83 3.93
N SER A 42 -8.19 -2.58 3.40
CA SER A 42 -8.56 -2.52 1.99
C SER A 42 -8.99 -1.11 1.58
N ARG A 43 -9.92 -0.50 2.35
CA ARG A 43 -10.35 0.88 2.11
C ARG A 43 -9.17 1.86 2.18
N LYS A 44 -8.34 1.73 3.22
CA LYS A 44 -7.20 2.63 3.41
C LYS A 44 -6.17 2.52 2.29
N ARG A 45 -5.89 1.30 1.81
CA ARG A 45 -5.00 1.08 0.67
C ARG A 45 -5.58 1.72 -0.59
N GLU A 46 -6.85 1.52 -0.88
CA GLU A 46 -7.47 2.10 -2.09
C GLU A 46 -7.43 3.65 -2.05
N GLU A 47 -7.73 4.26 -0.90
CA GLU A 47 -7.59 5.71 -0.71
C GLU A 47 -6.16 6.20 -1.02
N LEU A 48 -5.15 5.49 -0.51
CA LEU A 48 -3.74 5.84 -0.71
C LEU A 48 -3.28 5.59 -2.16
N LEU A 49 -3.75 4.52 -2.80
CA LEU A 49 -3.48 4.25 -4.21
C LEU A 49 -4.05 5.35 -5.10
N GLN A 50 -5.30 5.75 -4.89
CA GLN A 50 -5.95 6.82 -5.64
C GLN A 50 -5.25 8.17 -5.44
N ALA A 51 -4.90 8.51 -4.19
CA ALA A 51 -4.19 9.76 -3.90
C ALA A 51 -2.79 9.78 -4.55
N THR A 52 -2.06 8.67 -4.47
CA THR A 52 -0.74 8.55 -5.11
C THR A 52 -0.85 8.68 -6.62
N GLU A 53 -1.79 7.96 -7.25
CA GLU A 53 -1.99 7.96 -8.70
C GLU A 53 -2.39 9.36 -9.21
N ALA A 54 -3.24 10.08 -8.49
CA ALA A 54 -3.61 11.44 -8.84
C ALA A 54 -2.41 12.40 -8.86
N GLU A 55 -1.49 12.29 -7.89
CA GLU A 55 -0.27 13.12 -7.89
C GLU A 55 0.73 12.69 -8.98
N LEU A 56 0.85 11.39 -9.25
CA LEU A 56 1.67 10.89 -10.36
C LEU A 56 1.12 11.35 -11.72
N LEU A 57 -0.20 11.37 -11.90
CA LEU A 57 -0.83 11.83 -13.14
C LEU A 57 -0.51 13.31 -13.43
N LYS A 58 -0.48 14.16 -12.40
CA LYS A 58 -0.05 15.56 -12.56
C LYS A 58 1.38 15.68 -13.09
N ILE A 59 2.26 14.74 -12.73
CA ILE A 59 3.63 14.68 -13.26
C ILE A 59 3.59 14.27 -14.74
N THR A 60 2.80 13.26 -15.09
CA THR A 60 2.58 12.85 -16.50
C THR A 60 2.10 14.03 -17.34
N GLU A 61 1.07 14.75 -16.88
CA GLU A 61 0.58 15.96 -17.56
C GLU A 61 1.67 17.03 -17.67
N ALA A 62 2.49 17.23 -16.64
CA ALA A 62 3.60 18.19 -16.71
C ALA A 62 4.63 17.84 -17.79
N THR A 63 4.81 16.55 -18.10
CA THR A 63 5.67 16.09 -19.21
C THR A 63 5.03 16.24 -20.59
N THR A 64 3.73 16.49 -20.71
CA THR A 64 3.04 16.63 -22.01
C THR A 64 2.66 18.07 -22.37
N ARG A 65 2.82 19.04 -21.46
CA ARG A 65 2.51 20.46 -21.70
C ARG A 65 3.25 21.05 -22.89
N ALA A 66 2.58 21.92 -23.64
CA ALA A 66 3.14 22.62 -24.80
C ALA A 66 4.19 23.68 -24.43
N ARG A 67 4.06 24.34 -23.27
CA ARG A 67 5.01 25.34 -22.77
C ARG A 67 5.55 24.92 -21.40
N ASN A 68 6.82 25.21 -21.13
CA ASN A 68 7.50 24.90 -19.85
C ASN A 68 7.33 23.44 -19.42
N ARG A 69 7.44 22.53 -20.39
CA ARG A 69 7.33 21.08 -20.19
C ARG A 69 8.39 20.59 -19.22
N LEU A 70 8.00 19.67 -18.33
CA LEU A 70 8.96 18.95 -17.51
C LEU A 70 9.77 18.00 -18.41
N LYS A 71 11.09 18.14 -18.40
CA LYS A 71 12.04 17.33 -19.18
C LYS A 71 13.25 17.01 -18.31
N GLY A 72 13.99 15.99 -18.71
CA GLY A 72 15.13 15.45 -18.01
C GLY A 72 14.72 14.36 -17.02
N THR A 73 15.36 13.20 -17.15
CA THR A 73 15.12 12.02 -16.31
C THR A 73 15.25 12.37 -14.83
N GLU A 74 16.28 13.13 -14.45
CA GLU A 74 16.51 13.55 -13.05
C GLU A 74 15.41 14.44 -12.50
N ALA A 75 14.95 15.43 -13.27
CA ALA A 75 13.91 16.36 -12.84
C ALA A 75 12.55 15.64 -12.68
N ILE A 76 12.26 14.69 -13.57
CA ILE A 76 11.06 13.84 -13.47
C ILE A 76 11.19 12.90 -12.27
N ALA A 77 12.31 12.17 -12.15
CA ALA A 77 12.57 11.24 -11.06
C ALA A 77 12.51 11.90 -9.69
N LEU A 78 13.03 13.12 -9.55
CA LEU A 78 12.96 13.87 -8.29
C LEU A 78 11.51 14.17 -7.87
N ARG A 79 10.65 14.53 -8.82
CA ARG A 79 9.22 14.77 -8.52
C ARG A 79 8.49 13.47 -8.19
N VAL A 80 8.72 12.41 -8.96
CA VAL A 80 8.14 11.10 -8.70
C VAL A 80 8.57 10.60 -7.33
N GLY A 81 9.86 10.70 -6.99
CA GLY A 81 10.41 10.29 -5.69
C GLY A 81 9.74 10.99 -4.51
N ARG A 82 9.44 12.29 -4.61
CA ARG A 82 8.71 13.03 -3.56
C ARG A 82 7.30 12.49 -3.33
N VAL A 83 6.59 12.14 -4.40
CA VAL A 83 5.25 11.54 -4.31
C VAL A 83 5.33 10.16 -3.66
N ILE A 84 6.29 9.33 -4.08
CA ILE A 84 6.48 7.99 -3.53
C ILE A 84 6.87 8.03 -2.05
N ASP A 85 7.76 8.94 -1.66
CA ASP A 85 8.18 9.09 -0.26
C ASP A 85 7.02 9.54 0.65
N HIS A 86 6.18 10.46 0.15
CA HIS A 86 5.02 10.96 0.89
C HIS A 86 3.98 9.88 1.16
N TYR A 87 3.57 9.11 0.14
CA TYR A 87 2.49 8.12 0.29
C TYR A 87 2.98 6.71 0.64
N ARG A 88 4.27 6.41 0.43
CA ARG A 88 4.88 5.09 0.63
C ARG A 88 4.22 3.95 -0.16
N MET A 89 3.55 4.29 -1.26
CA MET A 89 2.84 3.34 -2.13
C MET A 89 3.63 2.89 -3.35
N GLY A 90 4.91 3.26 -3.48
CA GLY A 90 5.72 3.00 -4.68
C GLY A 90 5.79 1.53 -5.10
N LYS A 91 5.72 0.59 -4.16
CA LYS A 91 5.71 -0.85 -4.46
C LYS A 91 4.52 -1.28 -5.33
N HIS A 92 3.41 -0.53 -5.32
CA HIS A 92 2.19 -0.85 -6.08
C HIS A 92 2.16 -0.24 -7.47
N PHE A 93 3.17 0.53 -7.86
CA PHE A 93 3.24 1.16 -9.16
C PHE A 93 4.41 0.64 -9.97
N GLU A 94 4.17 0.46 -11.26
CA GLU A 94 5.20 0.39 -12.28
C GLU A 94 5.42 1.80 -12.80
N LEU A 95 6.66 2.28 -12.76
CA LEU A 95 7.05 3.65 -13.06
C LEU A 95 8.06 3.63 -14.20
N SER A 96 7.73 4.26 -15.32
CA SER A 96 8.64 4.40 -16.46
C SER A 96 8.94 5.87 -16.68
N ILE A 97 10.22 6.21 -16.55
CA ILE A 97 10.71 7.59 -16.69
C ILE A 97 11.68 7.61 -17.88
N THR A 98 11.46 8.55 -18.79
CA THR A 98 12.40 8.87 -19.87
C THR A 98 12.88 10.31 -19.73
N ASP A 99 13.66 10.80 -20.70
CA ASP A 99 14.08 12.19 -20.76
C ASP A 99 12.91 13.18 -20.96
N SER A 100 11.75 12.69 -21.40
CA SER A 100 10.68 13.53 -21.93
C SER A 100 9.27 13.07 -21.57
N SER A 101 9.13 11.88 -20.99
CA SER A 101 7.86 11.28 -20.62
C SER A 101 7.94 10.59 -19.28
N PHE A 102 6.77 10.48 -18.65
CA PHE A 102 6.56 9.68 -17.46
C PHE A 102 5.27 8.89 -17.63
N THR A 103 5.27 7.61 -17.27
CA THR A 103 4.06 6.79 -17.16
C THR A 103 4.05 6.03 -15.85
N CYS A 104 2.84 5.82 -15.33
CA CYS A 104 2.61 5.01 -14.14
C CYS A 104 1.44 4.04 -14.37
N MET A 105 1.56 2.83 -13.86
CA MET A 105 0.49 1.82 -13.89
C MET A 105 0.42 1.09 -12.55
N ARG A 106 -0.79 0.73 -12.11
CA ARG A 106 -0.97 -0.09 -10.91
C ARG A 106 -0.54 -1.54 -11.17
N LYS A 107 0.25 -2.10 -10.27
CA LYS A 107 0.59 -3.54 -10.24
C LYS A 107 -0.55 -4.32 -9.60
N ALA A 108 -1.60 -4.58 -10.37
CA ALA A 108 -2.83 -5.21 -9.89
C ALA A 108 -2.58 -6.54 -9.13
N GLU A 109 -1.67 -7.38 -9.62
CA GLU A 109 -1.35 -8.65 -8.97
C GLU A 109 -0.73 -8.46 -7.58
N GLN A 110 0.23 -7.54 -7.46
CA GLN A 110 0.87 -7.24 -6.18
C GLN A 110 -0.11 -6.63 -5.17
N ILE A 111 -1.05 -5.79 -5.65
CA ILE A 111 -2.13 -5.25 -4.82
C ILE A 111 -3.06 -6.38 -4.34
N ARG A 112 -3.41 -7.34 -5.20
CA ARG A 112 -4.23 -8.51 -4.83
C ARG A 112 -3.55 -9.38 -3.77
N GLN A 113 -2.26 -9.65 -3.92
CA GLN A 113 -1.49 -10.45 -2.97
C GLN A 113 -1.46 -9.79 -1.58
N GLU A 114 -1.28 -8.46 -1.52
CA GLU A 114 -1.34 -7.72 -0.27
C GLU A 114 -2.75 -7.69 0.33
N ALA A 115 -3.77 -7.53 -0.51
CA ALA A 115 -5.16 -7.58 -0.08
C ALA A 115 -5.54 -8.92 0.56
N ALA A 116 -4.95 -10.03 0.10
CA ALA A 116 -5.17 -11.35 0.68
C ALA A 116 -4.66 -11.45 2.13
N LEU A 117 -3.70 -10.61 2.51
CA LEU A 117 -3.08 -10.58 3.84
C LEU A 117 -3.70 -9.55 4.79
N ASP A 118 -4.56 -8.65 4.30
CA ASP A 118 -5.09 -7.54 5.11
C ASP A 118 -5.77 -8.00 6.41
N GLY A 119 -6.46 -9.14 6.35
CA GLY A 119 -7.18 -9.68 7.50
C GLY A 119 -6.31 -10.43 8.50
N LEU A 120 -5.05 -10.73 8.17
CA LEU A 120 -4.18 -11.50 9.07
C LEU A 120 -3.66 -10.62 10.20
N TYR A 121 -3.78 -11.15 11.41
CA TYR A 121 -3.31 -10.54 12.64
C TYR A 121 -2.69 -11.61 13.54
N VAL A 122 -1.57 -11.28 14.18
CA VAL A 122 -0.84 -12.18 15.08
C VAL A 122 -0.95 -11.62 16.50
N VAL A 123 -1.34 -12.48 17.44
CA VAL A 123 -1.37 -12.22 18.89
C VAL A 123 -0.44 -13.19 19.60
#